data_AF-A0A9P4H5Z5-F1
#
_entry.id   AF-A0A9P4H5Z5-F1
#
_cell.length_a   1.000
_cell.length_b   1.000
_cell.length_c   1.000
_cell.angle_alpha   90.00
_cell.angle_beta   90.00
_cell.angle_gamma   90.00
#
_symmetry.space_group_name_H-M   'P 1'
#
loop_
_entity.id
_entity.type
_entity.pdbx_description
1 polymer ?
#
loop_
_entity_poly.entity_id
_entity_poly.type
_entity_poly.pdbx_seq_one_letter_code
_entity_poly.pdbx_strand_id
1 'polypeptide(L)'
;VPREDLAKETFCVVLVTPSFASWLVDDDYFLAKAVRQAYSKAFKTSRRWTVHTLCAVVDKLPAGRSFEVGQTPDDVARQRAVKPPVGDSGFEGFAFVTLPAHASIPSTSPRSIEKGAIDFVISGKTALNQRFSDTWRVPLANTVFHTGQPTTMFLSRWNLDGALGLLKLENRIEVSHSGINTTVSNSSLGRPLSSLSIPLLPLTLPRKVDGCMGNIIRRLVGKNDETFTASSELEKVVPQFYKARGEHAQPTTAWALVIPRSLTKSITAKTMALLAKKLARKEKGQEMHDQLWERLWKSDPSVYNALVATALAEGARLHRVLSGGGGWGKKAGLLSLDPVPVSEEIPIRMEDATSSFDGPGSFENALTPVVQEGDAIQFFISPASNNVIEHNELAKLKALPKERAWGWELGTIPSTVDSIPGGSWQHVGTESDYLTVFRHSFGALAEGGMTLTRRLHAAADVSTTLATSMVDVPYSRLWTTALEDAALPEVLTTEFEEDQAAQENFFTDTEDKQASPGNSTVIMEDEQAQPENVGEHAKR
;
A
#
# COMPACT_ATOMS: atom_id res chain seq x y z
N VAL A 1 -9.55 19.43 -3.79
CA VAL A 1 -9.15 20.83 -3.50
C VAL A 1 -10.37 21.61 -3.02
N PRO A 2 -10.34 22.24 -1.83
CA PRO A 2 -11.40 23.14 -1.37
C PRO A 2 -11.58 24.32 -2.33
N ARG A 3 -12.81 24.82 -2.43
CA ARG A 3 -13.35 25.55 -3.59
C ARG A 3 -12.87 27.00 -3.75
N GLU A 4 -12.03 27.51 -2.85
CA GLU A 4 -11.84 28.97 -2.71
C GLU A 4 -10.48 29.46 -3.21
N ASP A 5 -9.48 28.59 -3.35
CA ASP A 5 -8.13 28.92 -3.84
C ASP A 5 -7.67 27.94 -4.93
N LEU A 6 -8.42 27.80 -6.04
CA LEU A 6 -7.74 27.29 -7.23
C LEU A 6 -6.70 28.36 -7.62
N ALA A 7 -5.43 28.00 -7.60
CA ALA A 7 -4.36 28.79 -8.18
C ALA A 7 -4.56 28.88 -9.70
N LYS A 8 -4.02 29.93 -10.36
CA LYS A 8 -4.09 30.09 -11.82
C LYS A 8 -3.62 28.85 -12.60
N GLU A 9 -2.80 28.01 -11.98
CA GLU A 9 -2.32 26.76 -12.53
C GLU A 9 -2.85 25.57 -11.70
N THR A 10 -3.32 24.53 -12.40
CA THR A 10 -3.88 23.33 -11.79
C THR A 10 -3.37 22.09 -12.50
N PHE A 11 -3.53 20.93 -11.87
CA PHE A 11 -3.11 19.65 -12.42
C PHE A 11 -4.27 18.65 -12.39
N CYS A 12 -4.50 17.96 -13.49
CA CYS A 12 -5.52 16.93 -13.63
C CYS A 12 -4.83 15.63 -14.06
N VAL A 13 -5.12 14.53 -13.39
CA VAL A 13 -4.63 13.21 -13.80
C VAL A 13 -5.82 12.41 -14.31
N VAL A 14 -5.67 11.84 -15.50
CA VAL A 14 -6.67 10.98 -16.15
C VAL A 14 -6.01 9.63 -16.42
N LEU A 15 -6.59 8.57 -15.85
CA LEU A 15 -6.17 7.20 -16.08
C LEU A 15 -7.26 6.50 -16.88
N VAL A 16 -6.89 5.75 -17.92
CA VAL A 16 -7.80 4.92 -18.70
C VAL A 16 -7.27 3.50 -18.75
N THR A 17 -8.15 2.52 -18.95
CA THR A 17 -7.73 1.12 -19.18
C THR A 17 -7.56 0.82 -20.68
N PRO A 18 -6.93 -0.30 -21.07
CA PRO A 18 -6.62 -0.58 -22.48
C PRO A 18 -7.85 -0.54 -23.39
N SER A 19 -9.01 -1.02 -22.92
CA SER A 19 -10.27 -0.97 -23.69
C SER A 19 -10.71 0.45 -24.09
N PHE A 20 -10.22 1.46 -23.37
CA PHE A 20 -10.51 2.88 -23.60
C PHE A 20 -9.28 3.66 -24.12
N ALA A 21 -8.16 2.99 -24.39
CA ALA A 21 -6.91 3.66 -24.79
C ALA A 21 -7.04 4.43 -26.11
N SER A 22 -7.86 3.93 -27.04
CA SER A 22 -8.13 4.61 -28.33
C SER A 22 -8.79 5.99 -28.15
N TRP A 23 -9.47 6.23 -27.02
CA TRP A 23 -10.08 7.53 -26.72
C TRP A 23 -9.05 8.63 -26.47
N LEU A 24 -7.78 8.27 -26.22
CA LEU A 24 -6.68 9.21 -26.01
C LEU A 24 -5.96 9.63 -27.31
N VAL A 25 -6.35 9.04 -28.45
CA VAL A 25 -5.77 9.39 -29.75
C VAL A 25 -6.29 10.75 -30.23
N ASP A 26 -7.59 11.00 -30.05
CA ASP A 26 -8.24 12.27 -30.39
C ASP A 26 -8.65 13.02 -29.11
N ASP A 27 -7.99 14.14 -28.86
CA ASP A 27 -8.24 14.95 -27.66
C ASP A 27 -9.67 15.52 -27.63
N ASP A 28 -10.26 15.86 -28.78
CA ASP A 28 -11.63 16.41 -28.86
C ASP A 28 -12.70 15.35 -28.61
N TYR A 29 -12.37 14.08 -28.90
CA TYR A 29 -13.27 12.96 -28.67
C TYR A 29 -13.57 12.78 -27.17
N PHE A 30 -12.53 12.77 -26.33
CA PHE A 30 -12.64 12.47 -24.90
C PHE A 30 -11.97 13.50 -23.99
N LEU A 31 -10.66 13.72 -24.12
CA LEU A 31 -9.88 14.45 -23.11
C LEU A 31 -10.36 15.89 -22.90
N ALA A 32 -10.62 16.62 -23.98
CA ALA A 32 -11.15 17.99 -23.92
C ALA A 32 -12.49 18.04 -23.17
N LYS A 33 -13.38 17.05 -23.41
CA LYS A 33 -14.68 16.94 -22.73
C LYS A 33 -14.51 16.58 -21.25
N ALA A 34 -13.60 15.66 -20.94
CA ALA A 34 -13.28 15.26 -19.57
C ALA A 34 -12.72 16.43 -18.75
N VAL A 35 -11.75 17.17 -19.30
CA VAL A 35 -11.20 18.38 -18.68
C VAL A 35 -12.28 19.45 -18.53
N ARG A 36 -13.09 19.69 -19.57
CA ARG A 36 -14.20 20.65 -19.49
C ARG A 36 -15.18 20.30 -18.36
N GLN A 37 -15.50 19.03 -18.19
CA GLN A 37 -16.40 18.55 -17.15
C GLN A 37 -15.77 18.69 -15.75
N ALA A 38 -14.52 18.26 -15.59
CA ALA A 38 -13.78 18.35 -14.32
C ALA A 38 -13.65 19.80 -13.82
N TYR A 39 -13.52 20.75 -14.74
CA TYR A 39 -13.40 22.19 -14.46
C TYR A 39 -14.67 22.98 -14.80
N SER A 40 -15.84 22.33 -14.91
CA SER A 40 -17.11 22.96 -15.29
C SER A 40 -17.48 24.19 -14.45
N LYS A 41 -17.09 24.22 -13.17
CA LYS A 41 -17.28 25.38 -12.28
C LYS A 41 -16.34 26.54 -12.59
N ALA A 42 -15.11 26.27 -13.04
CA ALA A 42 -14.15 27.32 -13.42
C ALA A 42 -14.65 28.13 -14.62
N PHE A 43 -15.40 27.49 -15.54
CA PHE A 43 -16.08 28.18 -16.64
C PHE A 43 -17.19 29.15 -16.21
N LYS A 44 -17.66 29.08 -14.96
CA LYS A 44 -18.62 30.06 -14.43
C LYS A 44 -17.95 31.33 -13.90
N THR A 45 -16.62 31.36 -13.90
CA THR A 45 -15.82 32.49 -13.41
C THR A 45 -15.23 33.25 -14.60
N SER A 46 -15.10 34.57 -14.54
CA SER A 46 -14.42 35.37 -15.58
C SER A 46 -12.88 35.25 -15.52
N ARG A 47 -12.36 34.20 -14.89
CA ARG A 47 -10.91 33.98 -14.69
C ARG A 47 -10.36 33.06 -15.78
N ARG A 48 -9.07 33.24 -16.09
CA ARG A 48 -8.29 32.33 -16.92
C ARG A 48 -7.49 31.37 -16.08
N TRP A 49 -7.42 30.14 -16.54
CA TRP A 49 -6.76 29.04 -15.85
C TRP A 49 -5.86 28.28 -16.82
N THR A 50 -4.70 27.85 -16.33
CA THR A 50 -3.86 26.86 -16.99
C THR A 50 -4.12 25.51 -16.34
N VAL A 51 -4.51 24.52 -17.13
CA VAL A 51 -4.72 23.16 -16.67
C VAL A 51 -3.65 22.27 -17.28
N HIS A 52 -2.77 21.74 -16.43
CA HIS A 52 -1.84 20.67 -16.80
C HIS A 52 -2.56 19.34 -16.66
N THR A 53 -2.44 18.47 -17.65
CA THR A 53 -3.10 17.15 -17.65
C THR A 53 -2.06 16.06 -17.85
N LEU A 54 -2.02 15.08 -16.95
CA LEU A 54 -1.33 13.82 -17.17
C LEU A 54 -2.36 12.78 -17.58
N CYS A 55 -2.22 12.22 -18.78
CA CYS A 55 -3.05 11.13 -19.26
C CYS A 55 -2.21 9.88 -19.42
N ALA A 56 -2.68 8.75 -18.91
CA ALA A 56 -1.95 7.50 -18.98
C ALA A 56 -2.87 6.29 -19.07
N VAL A 57 -2.39 5.21 -19.70
CA VAL A 57 -3.09 3.92 -19.76
C VAL A 57 -2.53 2.97 -18.70
N VAL A 58 -3.39 2.49 -17.81
CA VAL A 58 -3.07 1.54 -16.72
C VAL A 58 -3.85 0.24 -16.94
N ASP A 59 -3.41 -0.89 -16.39
CA ASP A 59 -4.02 -2.19 -16.73
C ASP A 59 -5.49 -2.25 -16.29
N LYS A 60 -5.77 -1.90 -15.03
CA LYS A 60 -7.13 -1.88 -14.47
C LYS A 60 -7.32 -0.73 -13.49
N LEU A 61 -8.59 -0.41 -13.23
CA LEU A 61 -8.98 0.57 -12.21
C LEU A 61 -9.61 -0.11 -11.01
N PRO A 62 -9.34 0.36 -9.78
CA PRO A 62 -10.03 -0.12 -8.60
C PRO A 62 -11.41 0.51 -8.43
N ALA A 63 -12.36 -0.25 -7.90
CA ALA A 63 -13.68 0.29 -7.54
C ALA A 63 -13.68 1.11 -6.24
N GLY A 64 -12.55 1.16 -5.51
CA GLY A 64 -12.50 1.74 -4.17
C GLY A 64 -13.28 0.91 -3.16
N ARG A 65 -12.86 0.93 -1.89
CA ARG A 65 -13.57 0.24 -0.81
C ARG A 65 -14.20 1.25 0.14
N SER A 66 -15.49 1.09 0.41
CA SER A 66 -16.20 1.95 1.35
C SER A 66 -15.76 1.69 2.79
N PHE A 67 -15.94 2.69 3.64
CA PHE A 67 -15.86 2.55 5.09
C PHE A 67 -17.19 2.03 5.65
N GLU A 68 -17.12 1.18 6.68
CA GLU A 68 -18.31 0.86 7.47
C GLU A 68 -18.69 2.06 8.35
N VAL A 69 -19.97 2.20 8.68
CA VAL A 69 -20.45 3.28 9.54
C VAL A 69 -19.78 3.18 10.93
N GLY A 70 -19.21 4.28 11.41
CA GLY A 70 -18.58 4.36 12.73
C GLY A 70 -17.14 3.85 12.81
N GLN A 71 -16.52 3.42 11.70
CA GLN A 71 -15.10 3.06 11.69
C GLN A 71 -14.21 4.29 11.70
N THR A 72 -13.19 4.29 12.55
CA THR A 72 -12.13 5.31 12.47
C THR A 72 -11.22 5.03 11.27
N PRO A 73 -10.56 6.05 10.70
CA PRO A 73 -9.60 5.84 9.62
C PRO A 73 -8.49 4.85 10.00
N ASP A 74 -7.99 4.89 11.23
CA ASP A 74 -7.00 3.93 11.74
C ASP A 74 -7.53 2.49 11.77
N ASP A 75 -8.80 2.28 12.12
CA ASP A 75 -9.44 0.96 12.04
C ASP A 75 -9.45 0.44 10.61
N VAL A 76 -9.79 1.32 9.67
CA VAL A 76 -9.79 0.99 8.25
C VAL A 76 -8.39 0.62 7.78
N ALA A 77 -7.37 1.40 8.14
CA ALA A 77 -5.98 1.11 7.78
C ALA A 77 -5.54 -0.26 8.34
N ARG A 78 -5.86 -0.55 9.62
CA ARG A 78 -5.56 -1.85 10.24
C ARG A 78 -6.29 -2.99 9.57
N GLN A 79 -7.56 -2.81 9.23
CA GLN A 79 -8.37 -3.82 8.55
C GLN A 79 -7.84 -4.10 7.14
N ARG A 80 -7.54 -3.06 6.36
CA ARG A 80 -7.01 -3.19 5.00
C ARG A 80 -5.68 -3.94 4.99
N ALA A 81 -4.79 -3.68 5.94
CA ALA A 81 -3.48 -4.33 6.05
C ALA A 81 -3.56 -5.86 6.19
N VAL A 82 -4.68 -6.39 6.69
CA VAL A 82 -4.89 -7.84 6.93
C VAL A 82 -6.06 -8.44 6.14
N LYS A 83 -6.72 -7.66 5.29
CA LYS A 83 -7.80 -8.10 4.40
C LYS A 83 -7.48 -7.67 2.95
N PRO A 84 -6.48 -8.31 2.30
CA PRO A 84 -6.19 -8.06 0.89
C PRO A 84 -7.41 -8.43 0.02
N PRO A 85 -7.61 -7.76 -1.13
CA PRO A 85 -8.76 -7.98 -2.02
C PRO A 85 -8.51 -9.16 -2.96
N VAL A 86 -8.29 -10.33 -2.40
CA VAL A 86 -7.95 -11.51 -3.21
C VAL A 86 -9.12 -11.87 -4.13
N GLY A 87 -8.84 -11.94 -5.43
CA GLY A 87 -9.85 -12.17 -6.47
C GLY A 87 -10.48 -10.90 -7.05
N ASP A 88 -10.06 -9.71 -6.62
CA ASP A 88 -10.40 -8.44 -7.26
C ASP A 88 -9.30 -8.05 -8.25
N SER A 89 -9.57 -8.25 -9.53
CA SER A 89 -8.69 -7.84 -10.63
C SER A 89 -8.95 -6.41 -11.10
N GLY A 90 -9.87 -5.67 -10.48
CA GLY A 90 -10.29 -4.35 -10.95
C GLY A 90 -11.14 -4.39 -12.21
N PHE A 91 -11.41 -3.20 -12.74
CA PHE A 91 -12.41 -2.96 -13.79
C PHE A 91 -11.84 -2.15 -14.95
N GLU A 92 -12.44 -2.33 -16.13
CA GLU A 92 -12.23 -1.45 -17.28
C GLU A 92 -12.95 -0.11 -17.07
N GLY A 93 -12.34 0.98 -17.54
CA GLY A 93 -12.96 2.30 -17.48
C GLY A 93 -11.95 3.44 -17.56
N PHE A 94 -12.35 4.59 -17.02
CA PHE A 94 -11.47 5.73 -16.78
C PHE A 94 -11.69 6.32 -15.39
N ALA A 95 -10.66 6.94 -14.84
CA ALA A 95 -10.68 7.67 -13.58
C ALA A 95 -9.99 9.02 -13.75
N PHE A 96 -10.42 10.03 -13.00
CA PHE A 96 -9.73 11.33 -12.99
C PHE A 96 -9.70 11.95 -11.60
N VAL A 97 -8.67 12.77 -11.35
CA VAL A 97 -8.51 13.54 -10.12
C VAL A 97 -7.94 14.93 -10.44
N THR A 98 -8.42 15.95 -9.73
CA THR A 98 -7.90 17.31 -9.82
C THR A 98 -7.08 17.68 -8.59
N LEU A 99 -5.92 18.26 -8.82
CA LEU A 99 -4.85 18.52 -7.86
C LEU A 99 -4.29 19.94 -8.08
N PRO A 100 -3.59 20.51 -7.08
CA PRO A 100 -2.76 21.69 -7.29
C PRO A 100 -1.65 21.44 -8.33
N ALA A 101 -1.22 22.48 -9.06
CA ALA A 101 -0.17 22.34 -10.09
C ALA A 101 1.12 21.68 -9.58
N HIS A 102 1.54 22.03 -8.36
CA HIS A 102 2.75 21.49 -7.73
C HIS A 102 2.65 20.02 -7.29
N ALA A 103 1.48 19.38 -7.45
CA ALA A 103 1.37 17.93 -7.31
C ALA A 103 2.04 17.19 -8.48
N SER A 104 2.17 17.83 -9.65
CA SER A 104 2.97 17.30 -10.75
C SER A 104 4.45 17.47 -10.41
N ILE A 105 5.17 16.36 -10.27
CA ILE A 105 6.60 16.34 -9.97
C ILE A 105 7.34 15.52 -11.03
N PRO A 106 8.61 15.82 -11.32
CA PRO A 106 9.40 14.95 -12.18
C PRO A 106 9.50 13.55 -11.55
N SER A 107 9.44 12.52 -12.40
CA SER A 107 9.80 11.16 -11.95
C SER A 107 11.29 11.13 -11.62
N THR A 108 11.65 10.38 -10.57
CA THR A 108 13.05 10.16 -10.17
C THR A 108 13.71 9.01 -10.96
N SER A 109 13.05 8.52 -12.01
CA SER A 109 13.42 7.35 -12.77
C SER A 109 14.14 7.71 -14.08
N PRO A 110 15.11 6.91 -14.54
CA PRO A 110 15.62 7.05 -15.90
C PRO A 110 14.50 6.82 -16.91
N ARG A 111 14.48 7.64 -17.96
CA ARG A 111 13.52 7.52 -19.04
C ARG A 111 13.80 6.22 -19.81
N SER A 112 12.80 5.37 -19.94
CA SER A 112 12.81 4.22 -20.84
C SER A 112 11.85 4.46 -22.01
N ILE A 113 12.17 3.93 -23.18
CA ILE A 113 11.29 3.96 -24.36
C ILE A 113 10.33 2.76 -24.34
N GLU A 114 10.77 1.62 -23.79
CA GLU A 114 10.01 0.37 -23.78
C GLU A 114 9.13 0.22 -22.54
N LYS A 115 9.50 0.88 -21.44
CA LYS A 115 8.79 0.82 -20.16
C LYS A 115 8.32 2.20 -19.77
N GLY A 116 7.07 2.30 -19.36
CA GLY A 116 6.50 3.51 -18.79
C GLY A 116 5.97 3.25 -17.39
N ALA A 117 6.01 4.27 -16.54
CA ALA A 117 5.53 4.18 -15.16
C ALA A 117 5.12 5.52 -14.56
N ILE A 118 4.24 5.47 -13.57
CA ILE A 118 3.85 6.62 -12.75
C ILE A 118 4.42 6.45 -11.35
N ASP A 119 5.13 7.46 -10.87
CA ASP A 119 5.64 7.54 -9.51
C ASP A 119 4.62 8.25 -8.61
N PHE A 120 4.02 7.54 -7.66
CA PHE A 120 3.17 8.13 -6.62
C PHE A 120 3.99 8.37 -5.37
N VAL A 121 4.19 9.63 -5.01
CA VAL A 121 5.02 10.02 -3.87
C VAL A 121 4.14 10.31 -2.66
N ILE A 122 4.45 9.64 -1.56
CA ILE A 122 3.80 9.78 -0.25
C ILE A 122 4.87 10.23 0.75
N SER A 123 4.80 11.47 1.20
CA SER A 123 5.72 12.02 2.20
C SER A 123 5.08 12.08 3.59
N GLY A 124 5.84 11.70 4.62
CA GLY A 124 5.34 11.69 6.00
C GLY A 124 6.44 11.88 7.03
N LYS A 125 6.07 11.69 8.31
CA LYS A 125 7.01 11.70 9.43
C LYS A 125 6.94 10.36 10.17
N THR A 126 8.10 9.84 10.58
CA THR A 126 8.21 8.65 11.43
C THR A 126 7.86 8.98 12.89
N ALA A 127 7.73 7.97 13.74
CA ALA A 127 7.53 8.15 15.18
C ALA A 127 8.67 8.95 15.86
N LEU A 128 9.88 8.89 15.28
CA LEU A 128 11.05 9.66 15.71
C LEU A 128 11.10 11.06 15.06
N ASN A 129 9.99 11.52 14.48
CA ASN A 129 9.84 12.81 13.79
C ASN A 129 10.81 12.99 12.59
N GLN A 130 11.38 11.91 12.07
CA GLN A 130 12.20 11.95 10.85
C GLN A 130 11.30 12.00 9.63
N ARG A 131 11.61 12.85 8.66
CA ARG A 131 10.85 12.93 7.40
C ARG A 131 11.21 11.75 6.51
N PHE A 132 10.21 11.12 5.93
CA PHE A 132 10.40 10.08 4.92
C PHE A 132 9.56 10.39 3.68
N SER A 133 9.97 9.81 2.56
CA SER A 133 9.24 9.84 1.30
C SER A 133 9.23 8.44 0.70
N ASP A 134 8.03 7.89 0.54
CA ASP A 134 7.79 6.64 -0.16
C ASP A 134 7.40 6.95 -1.60
N THR A 135 8.19 6.46 -2.55
CA THR A 135 7.85 6.49 -3.97
C THR A 135 7.31 5.12 -4.38
N TRP A 136 6.04 5.08 -4.75
CA TRP A 136 5.37 3.91 -5.29
C TRP A 136 5.29 4.03 -6.81
N ARG A 137 6.13 3.28 -7.49
CA ARG A 137 6.14 3.22 -8.95
C ARG A 137 5.18 2.15 -9.43
N VAL A 138 4.22 2.56 -10.24
CA VAL A 138 3.25 1.67 -10.89
C VAL A 138 3.56 1.63 -12.38
N PRO A 139 3.88 0.45 -12.96
CA PRO A 139 4.11 0.35 -14.40
C PRO A 139 2.81 0.60 -15.17
N LEU A 140 2.94 1.15 -16.38
CA LEU A 140 1.83 1.36 -17.30
C LEU A 140 1.43 0.06 -18.01
N ALA A 141 0.22 0.03 -18.55
CA ALA A 141 -0.26 -1.08 -19.36
C ALA A 141 0.50 -1.19 -20.68
N ASN A 142 0.56 -2.41 -21.21
CA ASN A 142 1.03 -2.64 -22.56
C ASN A 142 -0.02 -2.18 -23.58
N THR A 143 0.33 -1.18 -24.39
CA THR A 143 -0.58 -0.59 -25.37
C THR A 143 -0.21 -0.87 -26.82
N VAL A 144 0.72 -1.80 -27.10
CA VAL A 144 1.19 -2.06 -28.48
C VAL A 144 0.03 -2.34 -29.43
N PHE A 145 -0.95 -3.14 -28.99
CA PHE A 145 -2.12 -3.50 -29.80
C PHE A 145 -3.25 -2.47 -29.80
N HIS A 146 -3.16 -1.40 -28.99
CA HIS A 146 -4.19 -0.36 -28.88
C HIS A 146 -3.78 0.96 -29.53
N THR A 147 -2.53 1.38 -29.32
CA THR A 147 -2.00 2.68 -29.78
C THR A 147 -0.73 2.55 -30.62
N GLY A 148 -0.22 1.33 -30.83
CA GLY A 148 1.02 1.07 -31.56
C GLY A 148 2.30 1.35 -30.76
N GLN A 149 2.19 1.77 -29.50
CA GLN A 149 3.33 2.06 -28.61
C GLN A 149 3.37 1.10 -27.42
N PRO A 150 4.56 0.72 -26.91
CA PRO A 150 4.69 -0.14 -25.74
C PRO A 150 3.88 0.34 -24.53
N THR A 151 3.89 1.64 -24.28
CA THR A 151 3.07 2.29 -23.26
C THR A 151 2.53 3.61 -23.80
N THR A 152 1.41 4.08 -23.25
CA THR A 152 0.79 5.36 -23.65
C THR A 152 0.66 6.27 -22.44
N MET A 153 1.40 7.39 -22.47
CA MET A 153 1.28 8.44 -21.47
C MET A 153 1.79 9.77 -22.03
N PHE A 154 1.07 10.85 -21.74
CA PHE A 154 1.44 12.19 -22.16
C PHE A 154 1.04 13.25 -21.15
N LEU A 155 1.76 14.36 -21.22
CA LEU A 155 1.41 15.60 -20.56
C LEU A 155 0.81 16.56 -21.58
N SER A 156 -0.32 17.16 -21.28
CA SER A 156 -0.88 18.26 -22.05
C SER A 156 -1.13 19.50 -21.21
N ARG A 157 -1.15 20.65 -21.87
CA ARG A 157 -1.38 21.96 -21.25
C ARG A 157 -2.55 22.62 -21.95
N TRP A 158 -3.53 23.02 -21.17
CA TRP A 158 -4.78 23.60 -21.65
C TRP A 158 -4.96 25.01 -21.08
N ASN A 159 -5.42 25.92 -21.93
CA ASN A 159 -5.86 27.24 -21.53
C ASN A 159 -7.38 27.24 -21.43
N LEU A 160 -7.88 27.57 -20.24
CA LEU A 160 -9.31 27.70 -19.97
C LEU A 160 -9.63 29.18 -19.78
N ASP A 161 -10.46 29.72 -20.67
CA ASP A 161 -11.03 31.05 -20.54
C ASP A 161 -12.49 30.95 -20.12
N GLY A 162 -12.76 31.21 -18.84
CA GLY A 162 -14.12 31.12 -18.31
C GLY A 162 -15.04 32.24 -18.79
N ALA A 163 -14.51 33.40 -19.19
CA ALA A 163 -15.33 34.47 -19.77
C ALA A 163 -15.84 34.10 -21.17
N LEU A 164 -15.03 33.39 -21.96
CA LEU A 164 -15.38 32.96 -23.31
C LEU A 164 -15.99 31.54 -23.36
N GLY A 165 -15.97 30.80 -22.25
CA GLY A 165 -16.39 29.39 -22.25
C GLY A 165 -15.48 28.48 -23.09
N LEU A 166 -14.24 28.92 -23.36
CA LEU A 166 -13.32 28.28 -24.30
C LEU A 166 -12.27 27.46 -23.54
N LEU A 167 -11.99 26.28 -24.09
CA LEU A 167 -10.89 25.42 -23.67
C LEU A 167 -10.01 25.17 -24.90
N LYS A 168 -8.73 25.51 -24.82
CA LYS A 168 -7.80 25.37 -25.93
C LYS A 168 -6.58 24.56 -25.51
N LEU A 169 -6.26 23.54 -26.27
CA LEU A 169 -4.99 22.81 -26.14
C LEU A 169 -3.83 23.72 -26.59
N GLU A 170 -2.86 23.94 -25.71
CA GLU A 170 -1.64 24.70 -26.03
C GLU A 170 -0.51 23.79 -26.48
N ASN A 171 -0.31 22.67 -25.76
CA ASN A 171 0.78 21.74 -26.02
C ASN A 171 0.44 20.34 -25.52
N ARG A 172 1.02 19.32 -26.16
CA ARG A 172 0.99 17.91 -25.77
C ARG A 172 2.37 17.29 -25.99
N ILE A 173 2.87 16.57 -24.99
CA ILE A 173 4.19 15.93 -24.98
C ILE A 173 4.04 14.50 -24.48
N GLU A 174 4.41 13.53 -25.31
CA GLU A 174 4.51 12.13 -24.91
C GLU A 174 5.65 11.94 -23.91
N VAL A 175 5.37 11.22 -22.82
CA VAL A 175 6.32 10.97 -21.73
C VAL A 175 6.24 9.53 -21.26
N SER A 176 7.38 8.90 -20.97
CA SER A 176 7.38 7.54 -20.43
C SER A 176 7.29 7.49 -18.91
N HIS A 177 7.69 8.56 -18.22
CA HIS A 177 7.70 8.61 -16.75
C HIS A 177 7.18 9.97 -16.26
N SER A 178 6.33 9.93 -15.23
CA SER A 178 5.80 11.12 -14.55
C SER A 178 5.58 10.84 -13.07
N GLY A 179 5.65 11.87 -12.24
CA GLY A 179 5.45 11.76 -10.80
C GLY A 179 4.25 12.56 -10.31
N ILE A 180 3.56 12.01 -9.32
CA ILE A 180 2.41 12.61 -8.65
C ILE A 180 2.69 12.66 -7.15
N ASN A 181 2.78 13.86 -6.59
CA ASN A 181 2.82 14.02 -5.14
C ASN A 181 1.40 13.94 -4.57
N THR A 182 1.11 12.83 -3.91
CA THR A 182 -0.21 12.53 -3.33
C THR A 182 -0.46 13.24 -2.00
N THR A 183 0.58 13.81 -1.38
CA THR A 183 0.52 14.49 -0.07
C THR A 183 0.34 16.00 -0.16
N VAL A 184 0.44 16.55 -1.38
CA VAL A 184 0.38 17.99 -1.67
C VAL A 184 -0.96 18.63 -1.32
N SER A 185 -2.05 17.88 -1.25
CA SER A 185 -3.35 18.47 -0.90
C SER A 185 -3.39 19.06 0.52
N ASN A 186 -2.51 18.63 1.43
CA ASN A 186 -2.62 18.93 2.87
C ASN A 186 -1.27 19.34 3.50
N SER A 187 -0.68 20.46 3.05
CA SER A 187 0.60 20.97 3.58
C SER A 187 0.56 21.41 5.05
N SER A 188 -0.61 21.49 5.68
CA SER A 188 -0.76 22.10 7.01
C SER A 188 -1.10 21.16 8.17
N LEU A 189 -1.71 19.96 8.03
CA LEU A 189 -2.21 19.21 9.20
C LEU A 189 -2.42 17.68 8.99
N GLY A 190 -1.37 16.86 8.88
CA GLY A 190 -1.54 15.40 9.11
C GLY A 190 -0.45 14.46 8.60
N ARG A 191 -0.27 13.33 9.30
CA ARG A 191 0.52 12.18 8.81
C ARG A 191 -0.31 11.47 7.72
N PRO A 192 0.24 11.14 6.53
CA PRO A 192 -0.49 10.31 5.57
C PRO A 192 -0.81 8.97 6.23
N LEU A 193 -2.09 8.59 6.20
CA LEU A 193 -2.53 7.30 6.70
C LEU A 193 -2.45 6.32 5.56
N SER A 194 -1.48 5.40 5.64
CA SER A 194 -1.23 4.40 4.60
C SER A 194 -1.30 2.98 5.15
N SER A 195 -1.89 2.09 4.37
CA SER A 195 -1.96 0.66 4.64
C SER A 195 -1.49 -0.12 3.41
N LEU A 196 -0.55 -1.03 3.61
CA LEU A 196 -0.11 -1.98 2.58
C LEU A 196 -0.53 -3.39 3.00
N SER A 197 -1.29 -4.06 2.14
CA SER A 197 -1.67 -5.47 2.28
C SER A 197 -0.98 -6.29 1.20
N ILE A 198 -0.29 -7.35 1.61
CA ILE A 198 0.39 -8.28 0.70
C ILE A 198 -0.13 -9.68 1.06
N PRO A 199 -0.80 -10.41 0.15
CA PRO A 199 -1.46 -11.68 0.45
C PRO A 199 -0.48 -12.86 0.55
N LEU A 200 0.50 -12.74 1.47
CA LEU A 200 1.51 -13.75 1.71
C LEU A 200 1.33 -14.42 3.07
N LEU A 201 1.48 -15.75 3.09
CA LEU A 201 1.64 -16.54 4.29
C LEU A 201 3.11 -16.95 4.47
N PRO A 202 3.66 -16.85 5.69
CA PRO A 202 5.00 -17.36 5.93
C PRO A 202 5.05 -18.88 5.79
N LEU A 203 6.18 -19.37 5.28
CA LEU A 203 6.54 -20.78 5.20
C LEU A 203 7.61 -21.17 6.22
N THR A 204 8.46 -20.21 6.62
CA THR A 204 9.59 -20.44 7.50
C THR A 204 9.72 -19.34 8.55
N LEU A 205 10.58 -19.57 9.55
CA LEU A 205 11.13 -18.50 10.38
C LEU A 205 12.32 -17.85 9.66
N PRO A 206 12.67 -16.58 9.98
CA PRO A 206 13.89 -15.97 9.47
C PRO A 206 15.14 -16.82 9.73
N ARG A 207 15.92 -17.11 8.68
CA ARG A 207 17.18 -17.85 8.73
C ARG A 207 18.34 -16.97 8.36
N LYS A 208 19.43 -17.00 9.13
CA LYS A 208 20.64 -16.25 8.81
C LYS A 208 21.28 -16.81 7.53
N VAL A 209 21.75 -15.93 6.66
CA VAL A 209 22.47 -16.28 5.44
C VAL A 209 23.95 -16.56 5.75
N ASP A 210 24.43 -17.71 5.26
CA ASP A 210 25.81 -18.20 5.41
C ASP A 210 26.44 -18.49 4.04
N GLY A 211 26.68 -17.43 3.28
CA GLY A 211 27.25 -17.49 1.94
C GLY A 211 26.23 -17.16 0.84
N CYS A 212 26.52 -16.08 0.13
CA CYS A 212 25.75 -15.56 -0.99
C CYS A 212 26.68 -14.94 -2.03
N MET A 213 26.20 -14.81 -3.27
CA MET A 213 26.90 -14.14 -4.36
C MET A 213 25.87 -13.34 -5.17
N GLY A 214 25.87 -12.01 -5.02
CA GLY A 214 24.89 -11.12 -5.66
C GLY A 214 23.44 -11.41 -5.24
N ASN A 215 22.67 -12.01 -6.14
CA ASN A 215 21.27 -12.43 -5.94
C ASN A 215 21.10 -13.92 -5.62
N ILE A 216 22.21 -14.67 -5.54
CA ILE A 216 22.21 -16.11 -5.30
C ILE A 216 22.57 -16.40 -3.84
N ILE A 217 21.74 -17.17 -3.15
CA ILE A 217 21.98 -17.64 -1.80
C ILE A 217 22.40 -19.10 -1.85
N ARG A 218 23.48 -19.45 -1.15
CA ARG A 218 24.01 -20.82 -1.14
C ARG A 218 23.63 -21.58 0.12
N ARG A 219 23.85 -21.00 1.31
CA ARG A 219 23.56 -21.67 2.57
C ARG A 219 22.85 -20.76 3.57
N LEU A 220 22.10 -21.40 4.44
CA LEU A 220 21.37 -20.80 5.56
C LEU A 220 21.78 -21.50 6.85
N VAL A 221 21.63 -20.80 7.97
CA VAL A 221 21.90 -21.31 9.32
C VAL A 221 20.60 -21.73 10.00
N GLY A 222 20.57 -22.97 10.48
CA GLY A 222 19.47 -23.59 11.21
C GLY A 222 19.42 -23.18 12.69
N LYS A 223 18.58 -23.89 13.48
CA LYS A 223 18.39 -23.58 14.91
C LYS A 223 19.60 -23.98 15.77
N ASN A 224 20.39 -24.95 15.31
CA ASN A 224 21.52 -25.53 16.03
C ASN A 224 22.87 -25.08 15.44
N ASP A 225 22.91 -23.91 14.80
CA ASP A 225 24.05 -23.42 14.00
C ASP A 225 24.48 -24.37 12.85
N GLU A 226 23.63 -25.34 12.50
CA GLU A 226 23.84 -26.21 11.34
C GLU A 226 23.64 -25.44 10.04
N THR A 227 24.55 -25.62 9.08
CA THR A 227 24.44 -24.99 7.76
C THR A 227 23.80 -25.95 6.77
N PHE A 228 22.78 -25.50 6.04
CA PHE A 228 22.12 -26.28 4.99
C PHE A 228 21.90 -25.42 3.74
N THR A 229 21.60 -26.05 2.60
CA THR A 229 21.44 -25.32 1.33
C THR A 229 20.12 -24.55 1.29
N ALA A 230 20.13 -23.33 0.75
CA ALA A 230 18.94 -22.47 0.79
C ALA A 230 17.73 -23.08 0.06
N SER A 231 17.95 -23.80 -1.04
CA SER A 231 16.84 -24.45 -1.78
C SER A 231 16.20 -25.60 -1.00
N SER A 232 16.96 -26.34 -0.18
CA SER A 232 16.46 -27.52 0.53
C SER A 232 15.34 -27.22 1.52
N GLU A 233 15.33 -26.01 2.12
CA GLU A 233 14.25 -25.60 3.00
C GLU A 233 12.94 -25.41 2.24
N LEU A 234 12.97 -24.75 1.08
CA LEU A 234 11.81 -24.59 0.20
C LEU A 234 11.31 -25.93 -0.35
N GLU A 235 12.23 -26.80 -0.79
CA GLU A 235 11.91 -28.15 -1.27
C GLU A 235 11.20 -29.00 -0.20
N LYS A 236 11.47 -28.73 1.08
CA LYS A 236 10.81 -29.38 2.21
C LYS A 236 9.46 -28.74 2.56
N VAL A 237 9.40 -27.42 2.71
CA VAL A 237 8.21 -26.75 3.29
C VAL A 237 7.07 -26.53 2.28
N VAL A 238 7.37 -26.35 0.99
CA VAL A 238 6.31 -26.14 -0.02
C VAL A 238 5.42 -27.38 -0.17
N PRO A 239 5.95 -28.62 -0.29
CA PRO A 239 5.10 -29.81 -0.27
C PRO A 239 4.32 -29.99 1.03
N GLN A 240 4.90 -29.61 2.18
CA GLN A 240 4.19 -29.66 3.47
C GLN A 240 3.01 -28.68 3.52
N PHE A 241 3.17 -27.49 2.95
CA PHE A 241 2.09 -26.51 2.81
C PHE A 241 0.91 -27.10 2.02
N TYR A 242 1.15 -27.68 0.84
CA TYR A 242 0.11 -28.31 0.02
C TYR A 242 -0.54 -29.50 0.74
N LYS A 243 0.28 -30.38 1.33
CA LYS A 243 -0.20 -31.52 2.11
C LYS A 243 -1.09 -31.08 3.28
N ALA A 244 -0.72 -30.01 3.98
CA ALA A 244 -1.53 -29.49 5.08
C ALA A 244 -2.92 -29.05 4.58
N ARG A 245 -3.01 -28.43 3.40
CA ARG A 245 -4.28 -27.97 2.80
C ARG A 245 -5.08 -29.08 2.11
N GLY A 246 -4.53 -30.28 1.99
CA GLY A 246 -5.15 -31.35 1.19
C GLY A 246 -5.16 -31.03 -0.30
N GLU A 247 -4.27 -30.14 -0.74
CA GLU A 247 -4.13 -29.73 -2.14
C GLU A 247 -2.99 -30.52 -2.80
N HIS A 248 -3.06 -30.70 -4.12
CA HIS A 248 -1.97 -31.30 -4.88
C HIS A 248 -0.82 -30.30 -5.03
N ALA A 249 0.42 -30.80 -4.91
CA ALA A 249 1.60 -29.98 -5.16
C ALA A 249 1.59 -29.51 -6.63
N GLN A 250 1.71 -28.19 -6.82
CA GLN A 250 1.69 -27.55 -8.13
C GLN A 250 2.83 -26.53 -8.25
N PRO A 251 3.28 -26.21 -9.48
CA PRO A 251 4.28 -25.16 -9.71
C PRO A 251 3.79 -23.86 -9.09
N THR A 252 4.56 -23.33 -8.14
CA THR A 252 4.13 -22.16 -7.37
C THR A 252 5.29 -21.22 -7.14
N THR A 253 5.00 -19.93 -7.23
CA THR A 253 5.94 -18.88 -6.91
C THR A 253 6.07 -18.74 -5.40
N ALA A 254 7.31 -18.73 -4.93
CA ALA A 254 7.65 -18.35 -3.56
C ALA A 254 8.26 -16.96 -3.55
N TRP A 255 8.13 -16.27 -2.43
CA TRP A 255 8.76 -14.98 -2.19
C TRP A 255 9.71 -15.08 -1.00
N ALA A 256 10.82 -14.36 -1.07
CA ALA A 256 11.82 -14.27 -0.03
C ALA A 256 11.85 -12.83 0.51
N LEU A 257 11.69 -12.70 1.82
CA LEU A 257 11.92 -11.44 2.52
C LEU A 257 13.36 -11.42 3.01
N VAL A 258 14.16 -10.52 2.46
CA VAL A 258 15.53 -10.23 2.90
C VAL A 258 15.47 -9.22 4.04
N ILE A 259 15.95 -9.63 5.21
CA ILE A 259 15.77 -8.97 6.49
C ILE A 259 17.14 -8.51 7.00
N PRO A 260 17.36 -7.20 7.17
CA PRO A 260 18.56 -6.69 7.83
C PRO A 260 18.79 -7.33 9.20
N ARG A 261 20.06 -7.61 9.53
CA ARG A 261 20.51 -8.19 10.82
C ARG A 261 19.83 -7.57 12.05
N SER A 262 19.61 -6.26 12.05
CA SER A 262 18.99 -5.51 13.15
C SER A 262 17.52 -5.86 13.38
N LEU A 263 16.80 -6.30 12.34
CA LEU A 263 15.36 -6.59 12.38
C LEU A 263 15.05 -8.07 12.62
N THR A 264 16.02 -8.97 12.46
CA THR A 264 15.82 -10.43 12.52
C THR A 264 15.08 -10.87 13.78
N LYS A 265 15.46 -10.36 14.96
CA LYS A 265 14.82 -10.72 16.23
C LYS A 265 13.36 -10.25 16.30
N SER A 266 13.10 -9.01 15.85
CA SER A 266 11.76 -8.42 15.81
C SER A 266 10.83 -9.19 14.90
N ILE A 267 11.26 -9.49 13.67
CA ILE A 267 10.44 -10.22 12.69
C ILE A 267 10.24 -11.68 13.11
N THR A 268 11.24 -12.31 13.72
CA THR A 268 11.09 -13.65 14.29
C THR A 268 10.02 -13.65 15.38
N ALA A 269 10.05 -12.69 16.32
CA ALA A 269 9.03 -12.58 17.36
C ALA A 269 7.63 -12.34 16.79
N LYS A 270 7.49 -11.45 15.79
CA LYS A 270 6.22 -11.21 15.08
C LYS A 270 5.70 -12.47 14.37
N THR A 271 6.58 -13.25 13.74
CA THR A 271 6.22 -14.54 13.11
C THR A 271 5.73 -15.55 14.15
N MET A 272 6.45 -15.68 15.26
CA MET A 272 6.06 -16.58 16.35
C MET A 272 4.73 -16.16 16.99
N ALA A 273 4.47 -14.85 17.13
CA ALA A 273 3.19 -14.35 17.61
C ALA A 273 2.04 -14.66 16.64
N LEU A 274 2.27 -14.61 15.33
CA LEU A 274 1.28 -15.01 14.32
C LEU A 274 0.93 -16.50 14.45
N LEU A 275 1.95 -17.37 14.55
CA LEU A 275 1.77 -18.80 14.80
C LEU A 275 1.04 -19.06 16.11
N ALA A 276 1.27 -18.22 17.13
CA ALA A 276 0.70 -18.37 18.45
C ALA A 276 -0.76 -17.89 18.58
N LYS A 277 -1.28 -17.10 17.62
CA LYS A 277 -2.54 -16.34 17.72
C LYS A 277 -3.80 -17.19 17.97
N LYS A 278 -3.74 -18.51 17.72
CA LYS A 278 -4.83 -19.47 17.93
C LYS A 278 -4.50 -20.63 18.89
N LEU A 279 -3.44 -20.54 19.71
CA LEU A 279 -3.20 -21.56 20.73
C LEU A 279 -4.26 -21.48 21.84
N ALA A 280 -4.84 -22.63 22.19
CA ALA A 280 -5.64 -22.72 23.40
C ALA A 280 -4.76 -22.55 24.64
N ARG A 281 -5.29 -21.93 25.70
CA ARG A 281 -4.56 -21.68 26.97
C ARG A 281 -3.99 -22.96 27.60
N LYS A 282 -4.58 -24.12 27.27
CA LYS A 282 -4.16 -25.47 27.73
C LYS A 282 -2.97 -26.06 26.94
N GLU A 283 -2.65 -25.53 25.77
CA GLU A 283 -1.56 -26.02 24.89
C GLU A 283 -0.26 -25.21 25.09
N LYS A 284 -0.26 -24.23 25.99
CA LYS A 284 0.87 -23.32 26.22
C LYS A 284 1.99 -24.08 26.94
N GLY A 285 3.09 -24.36 26.23
CA GLY A 285 4.30 -24.99 26.78
C GLY A 285 4.67 -26.36 26.19
N GLN A 286 3.88 -26.90 25.25
CA GLN A 286 4.27 -28.09 24.47
C GLN A 286 5.09 -27.69 23.22
N GLU A 287 6.09 -28.48 22.84
CA GLU A 287 6.82 -28.32 21.57
C GLU A 287 5.89 -28.68 20.40
N MET A 288 5.09 -27.72 19.94
CA MET A 288 4.10 -27.90 18.87
C MET A 288 4.51 -27.24 17.55
N HIS A 289 5.80 -26.96 17.35
CA HIS A 289 6.30 -26.09 16.28
C HIS A 289 5.72 -26.44 14.90
N ASP A 290 5.76 -27.70 14.51
CA ASP A 290 5.26 -28.14 13.19
C ASP A 290 3.73 -28.11 13.10
N GLN A 291 3.03 -28.38 14.20
CA GLN A 291 1.56 -28.29 14.25
C GLN A 291 1.06 -26.85 14.12
N LEU A 292 1.82 -25.87 14.61
CA LEU A 292 1.46 -24.45 14.47
C LEU A 292 1.50 -23.99 13.01
N TRP A 293 2.51 -24.44 12.26
CA TRP A 293 2.60 -24.20 10.82
C TRP A 293 1.42 -24.83 10.07
N GLU A 294 1.13 -26.10 10.34
CA GLU A 294 -0.03 -26.76 9.72
C GLU A 294 -1.35 -26.04 10.02
N ARG A 295 -1.57 -25.57 11.26
CA ARG A 295 -2.78 -24.81 11.64
C ARG A 295 -2.89 -23.49 10.89
N LEU A 296 -1.76 -22.79 10.70
CA LEU A 296 -1.73 -21.55 9.92
C LEU A 296 -2.10 -21.82 8.46
N TRP A 297 -1.47 -22.83 7.84
CA TRP A 297 -1.66 -23.16 6.42
C TRP A 297 -3.04 -23.73 6.11
N LYS A 298 -3.64 -24.51 7.04
CA LYS A 298 -5.00 -25.09 6.94
C LYS A 298 -6.13 -24.08 7.12
N SER A 299 -5.84 -22.87 7.58
CA SER A 299 -6.91 -21.91 7.89
C SER A 299 -7.64 -21.45 6.62
N ASP A 300 -8.96 -21.57 6.64
CA ASP A 300 -9.87 -21.08 5.60
C ASP A 300 -10.95 -20.16 6.23
N PRO A 301 -11.04 -18.87 5.86
CA PRO A 301 -10.17 -18.15 4.93
C PRO A 301 -8.72 -18.04 5.45
N SER A 302 -7.79 -17.83 4.52
CA SER A 302 -6.36 -17.68 4.83
C SER A 302 -6.09 -16.53 5.81
N VAL A 303 -5.20 -16.75 6.77
CA VAL A 303 -4.86 -15.77 7.82
C VAL A 303 -3.83 -14.77 7.28
N TYR A 304 -4.30 -13.83 6.48
CA TYR A 304 -3.46 -12.70 6.03
C TYR A 304 -3.02 -11.84 7.20
N ASN A 305 -1.85 -11.22 7.05
CA ASN A 305 -1.13 -10.56 8.12
C ASN A 305 -0.32 -9.39 7.56
N ALA A 306 0.08 -8.46 8.43
CA ALA A 306 0.85 -7.28 8.05
C ALA A 306 2.37 -7.50 8.14
N LEU A 307 2.86 -8.73 8.29
CA LEU A 307 4.27 -8.99 8.61
C LEU A 307 5.20 -8.45 7.54
N VAL A 308 4.97 -8.80 6.27
CA VAL A 308 5.78 -8.33 5.14
C VAL A 308 5.69 -6.81 5.02
N ALA A 309 4.49 -6.23 5.07
CA ALA A 309 4.31 -4.79 4.99
C ALA A 309 5.03 -4.01 6.11
N THR A 310 4.97 -4.50 7.35
CA THR A 310 5.70 -3.89 8.47
C THR A 310 7.21 -4.03 8.31
N ALA A 311 7.69 -5.16 7.79
CA ALA A 311 9.11 -5.38 7.54
C ALA A 311 9.64 -4.45 6.43
N LEU A 312 8.89 -4.28 5.33
CA LEU A 312 9.25 -3.34 4.26
C LEU A 312 9.34 -1.90 4.78
N ALA A 313 8.42 -1.50 5.66
CA ALA A 313 8.47 -0.20 6.31
C ALA A 313 9.71 -0.01 7.22
N GLU A 314 10.25 -1.09 7.77
CA GLU A 314 11.45 -1.07 8.61
C GLU A 314 12.76 -1.22 7.80
N GLY A 315 12.69 -1.41 6.47
CA GLY A 315 13.86 -1.50 5.57
C GLY A 315 14.18 -2.91 5.07
N ALA A 316 13.33 -3.90 5.33
CA ALA A 316 13.43 -5.20 4.65
C ALA A 316 13.07 -5.08 3.15
N ARG A 317 13.46 -6.08 2.36
CA ARG A 317 13.21 -6.12 0.91
C ARG A 317 12.56 -7.44 0.52
N LEU A 318 11.48 -7.36 -0.24
CA LEU A 318 10.79 -8.52 -0.80
C LEU A 318 11.34 -8.83 -2.19
N HIS A 319 11.58 -10.11 -2.44
CA HIS A 319 12.07 -10.62 -3.71
C HIS A 319 11.27 -11.84 -4.13
N ARG A 320 10.97 -11.94 -5.42
CA ARG A 320 10.47 -13.19 -5.99
C ARG A 320 11.62 -14.20 -6.09
N VAL A 321 11.32 -15.45 -5.77
CA VAL A 321 12.26 -16.56 -5.99
C VAL A 321 12.17 -16.98 -7.45
N LEU A 322 13.26 -16.82 -8.20
CA LEU A 322 13.30 -17.14 -9.64
C LEU A 322 13.60 -18.61 -9.89
N SER A 323 14.50 -19.19 -9.09
CA SER A 323 14.84 -20.61 -9.20
C SER A 323 15.49 -21.11 -7.91
N GLY A 324 15.23 -22.37 -7.58
CA GLY A 324 16.05 -23.18 -6.69
C GLY A 324 16.75 -24.23 -7.53
N GLY A 325 18.08 -24.27 -7.51
CA GLY A 325 18.83 -25.35 -8.13
C GLY A 325 18.54 -26.64 -7.37
N GLY A 326 17.75 -27.53 -7.98
CA GLY A 326 17.40 -28.83 -7.40
C GLY A 326 18.64 -29.68 -7.11
N GLY A 327 18.46 -30.84 -6.47
CA GLY A 327 19.56 -31.65 -5.90
C GLY A 327 20.64 -32.22 -6.84
N TRP A 328 20.71 -31.83 -8.12
CA TRP A 328 21.65 -32.40 -9.11
C TRP A 328 22.50 -31.33 -9.82
N GLY A 329 23.79 -31.62 -9.99
CA GLY A 329 24.74 -30.79 -10.76
C GLY A 329 25.35 -29.61 -10.00
N LYS A 330 26.17 -28.79 -10.69
CA LYS A 330 26.94 -27.67 -10.10
C LYS A 330 26.08 -26.54 -9.51
N LYS A 331 24.78 -26.51 -9.84
CA LYS A 331 23.82 -25.52 -9.33
C LYS A 331 22.98 -26.05 -8.17
N ALA A 332 23.20 -27.29 -7.73
CA ALA A 332 22.43 -27.88 -6.66
C ALA A 332 22.55 -27.09 -5.35
N GLY A 333 21.40 -26.83 -4.72
CA GLY A 333 21.34 -26.11 -3.45
C GLY A 333 21.31 -24.59 -3.56
N LEU A 334 21.46 -24.02 -4.76
CA LEU A 334 21.48 -22.57 -4.96
C LEU A 334 20.06 -22.01 -5.04
N LEU A 335 19.83 -20.82 -4.49
CA LEU A 335 18.56 -20.11 -4.62
C LEU A 335 18.79 -18.76 -5.25
N SER A 336 18.14 -18.49 -6.39
CA SER A 336 18.23 -17.21 -7.09
C SER A 336 17.03 -16.33 -6.75
N LEU A 337 17.30 -15.13 -6.29
CA LEU A 337 16.31 -14.08 -6.09
C LEU A 337 16.24 -13.15 -7.31
N ASP A 338 15.08 -12.54 -7.53
CA ASP A 338 14.93 -11.47 -8.50
C ASP A 338 15.77 -10.25 -8.06
N PRO A 339 16.60 -9.65 -8.93
CA PRO A 339 17.42 -8.50 -8.55
C PRO A 339 16.59 -7.30 -8.11
N VAL A 340 17.19 -6.44 -7.27
CA VAL A 340 16.56 -5.15 -6.92
C VAL A 340 16.44 -4.31 -8.19
N PRO A 341 15.28 -3.69 -8.48
CA PRO A 341 15.19 -2.73 -9.56
C PRO A 341 16.14 -1.56 -9.29
N VAL A 342 17.09 -1.33 -10.20
CA VAL A 342 18.13 -0.30 -10.07
C VAL A 342 17.47 1.05 -9.80
N SER A 343 17.62 1.57 -8.58
CA SER A 343 17.27 2.93 -8.22
C SER A 343 18.55 3.75 -8.34
N GLU A 344 18.67 4.56 -9.40
CA GLU A 344 19.87 5.35 -9.67
C GLU A 344 20.05 6.47 -8.64
N GLU A 345 20.75 6.17 -7.55
CA GLU A 345 21.61 7.14 -6.83
C GLU A 345 23.09 6.75 -6.93
N ILE A 346 23.44 5.72 -7.71
CA ILE A 346 24.83 5.35 -7.99
C ILE A 346 25.20 5.96 -9.35
N PRO A 347 25.98 7.06 -9.41
CA PRO A 347 26.56 7.50 -10.65
C PRO A 347 27.59 6.46 -11.07
N ILE A 348 27.20 5.53 -11.94
CA ILE A 348 28.18 4.75 -12.69
C ILE A 348 28.84 5.77 -13.61
N ARG A 349 30.03 6.26 -13.23
CA ARG A 349 30.89 6.99 -14.16
C ARG A 349 31.14 6.06 -15.34
N MET A 350 30.54 6.37 -16.50
CA MET A 350 30.73 5.61 -17.75
C MET A 350 32.20 5.46 -18.15
N GLU A 351 33.09 6.24 -17.54
CA GLU A 351 34.53 6.25 -17.74
C GLU A 351 35.24 4.99 -17.17
N ASP A 352 34.65 4.35 -16.15
CA ASP A 352 35.20 3.13 -15.53
C ASP A 352 34.72 1.84 -16.21
N ALA A 353 33.62 1.89 -16.98
CA ALA A 353 33.03 0.73 -17.63
C ALA A 353 33.80 0.24 -18.87
N THR A 354 34.75 1.01 -19.39
CA THR A 354 35.52 0.62 -20.59
C THR A 354 37.00 0.40 -20.35
N SER A 355 37.51 0.64 -19.13
CA SER A 355 38.95 0.72 -18.90
C SER A 355 39.51 -0.22 -17.81
N SER A 356 38.70 -1.05 -17.15
CA SER A 356 39.21 -2.01 -16.15
C SER A 356 38.38 -3.29 -16.05
N PHE A 357 38.23 -4.01 -17.16
CA PHE A 357 37.75 -5.40 -17.17
C PHE A 357 38.92 -6.37 -17.10
N ASP A 358 39.49 -6.55 -15.90
CA ASP A 358 40.51 -7.57 -15.64
C ASP A 358 40.00 -8.56 -14.58
N GLY A 359 39.40 -9.66 -15.05
CA GLY A 359 39.09 -10.83 -14.24
C GLY A 359 37.65 -10.97 -13.69
N PRO A 360 37.25 -12.20 -13.30
CA PRO A 360 35.91 -12.55 -12.81
C PRO A 360 35.51 -11.90 -11.48
N GLY A 361 36.46 -11.34 -10.71
CA GLY A 361 36.17 -10.59 -9.48
C GLY A 361 35.57 -9.20 -9.71
N SER A 362 35.70 -8.64 -10.93
CA SER A 362 35.13 -7.33 -11.29
C SER A 362 33.59 -7.39 -11.47
N PHE A 363 33.03 -8.58 -11.71
CA PHE A 363 31.59 -8.78 -11.91
C PHE A 363 30.79 -8.67 -10.61
N GLU A 364 31.39 -9.00 -9.47
CA GLU A 364 30.75 -8.96 -8.14
C GLU A 364 30.54 -7.54 -7.63
N ASN A 365 31.41 -6.60 -8.03
CA ASN A 365 31.32 -5.18 -7.65
C ASN A 365 30.33 -4.39 -8.53
N ALA A 366 30.00 -4.89 -9.73
CA ALA A 366 29.06 -4.23 -10.65
C ALA A 366 27.59 -4.51 -10.34
N LEU A 367 27.29 -5.57 -9.56
CA LEU A 367 25.93 -5.95 -9.18
C LEU A 367 25.66 -5.46 -7.74
N THR A 368 24.65 -4.62 -7.56
CA THR A 368 24.20 -4.25 -6.20
C THR A 368 23.79 -5.52 -5.45
N PRO A 369 24.47 -5.89 -4.35
CA PRO A 369 24.20 -7.16 -3.68
C PRO A 369 22.79 -7.15 -3.09
N VAL A 370 21.96 -8.10 -3.54
CA VAL A 370 20.57 -8.26 -3.09
C VAL A 370 20.51 -8.72 -1.64
N VAL A 371 21.45 -9.60 -1.29
CA VAL A 371 21.60 -10.22 0.03
C VAL A 371 23.05 -10.06 0.47
N GLN A 372 23.26 -9.75 1.76
CA GLN A 372 24.58 -9.77 2.37
C GLN A 372 24.69 -10.91 3.37
N GLU A 373 25.90 -11.40 3.61
CA GLU A 373 26.12 -12.37 4.68
C GLU A 373 25.57 -11.84 6.00
N GLY A 374 25.03 -12.72 6.83
CA GLY A 374 24.43 -12.37 8.11
C GLY A 374 23.07 -11.69 8.07
N ASP A 375 22.61 -11.16 6.93
CA ASP A 375 21.17 -10.88 6.75
C ASP A 375 20.36 -12.16 7.00
N ALA A 376 19.09 -12.00 7.35
CA ALA A 376 18.17 -13.12 7.47
C ALA A 376 17.22 -13.19 6.27
N ILE A 377 16.78 -14.40 5.93
CA ILE A 377 15.80 -14.65 4.88
C ILE A 377 14.63 -15.43 5.46
N GLN A 378 13.42 -15.01 5.10
CA GLN A 378 12.19 -15.71 5.43
C GLN A 378 11.39 -15.96 4.15
N PHE A 379 10.86 -17.17 3.99
CA PHE A 379 10.10 -17.55 2.81
C PHE A 379 8.60 -17.43 3.02
N PHE A 380 7.91 -17.08 1.94
CA PHE A 380 6.48 -16.84 1.90
C PHE A 380 5.86 -17.45 0.64
N ILE A 381 4.56 -17.71 0.72
CA ILE A 381 3.75 -18.20 -0.39
C ILE A 381 2.44 -17.42 -0.46
N SER A 382 1.93 -17.23 -1.67
CA SER A 382 0.58 -16.70 -1.89
C SER A 382 -0.37 -17.90 -2.06
N PRO A 383 -1.37 -18.08 -1.18
CA PRO A 383 -2.36 -19.13 -1.35
C PRO A 383 -3.10 -19.02 -2.68
N ALA A 384 -3.30 -20.16 -3.36
CA ALA A 384 -4.15 -20.19 -4.54
C ALA A 384 -5.56 -19.71 -4.16
N SER A 385 -6.10 -18.81 -4.99
CA SER A 385 -7.49 -18.35 -4.85
C SER A 385 -8.38 -19.38 -5.52
N ASN A 386 -8.99 -20.30 -4.76
CA ASN A 386 -9.93 -21.30 -5.29
C ASN A 386 -11.25 -20.69 -5.76
N ASN A 387 -11.39 -19.37 -5.71
CA ASN A 387 -12.48 -18.69 -6.39
C ASN A 387 -12.26 -18.85 -7.89
N VAL A 388 -12.88 -19.89 -8.46
CA VAL A 388 -13.41 -19.83 -9.83
C VAL A 388 -14.05 -18.46 -9.91
N ILE A 389 -13.40 -17.54 -10.63
CA ILE A 389 -13.91 -16.18 -10.75
C ILE A 389 -15.24 -16.37 -11.50
N GLU A 390 -16.35 -16.39 -10.78
CA GLU A 390 -17.66 -16.31 -11.41
C GLU A 390 -17.63 -15.01 -12.23
N HIS A 391 -17.75 -15.17 -13.55
CA HIS A 391 -17.78 -14.11 -14.57
C HIS A 391 -19.06 -13.29 -14.46
N ASN A 392 -19.31 -12.73 -13.28
CA ASN A 392 -20.34 -11.73 -13.09
C ASN A 392 -19.70 -10.48 -12.48
N GLU A 393 -18.65 -9.99 -13.16
CA GLU A 393 -18.06 -8.68 -12.87
C GLU A 393 -19.13 -7.61 -12.77
N LEU A 394 -20.17 -7.69 -13.61
CA LEU A 394 -21.33 -6.81 -13.57
C LEU A 394 -22.11 -6.89 -12.26
N ALA A 395 -22.42 -8.08 -11.74
CA ALA A 395 -23.11 -8.22 -10.45
C ALA A 395 -22.22 -7.76 -9.29
N LYS A 396 -20.91 -8.09 -9.32
CA LYS A 396 -19.94 -7.57 -8.35
C LYS A 396 -19.93 -6.04 -8.37
N LEU A 397 -19.82 -5.44 -9.55
CA LEU A 397 -19.82 -3.99 -9.76
C LEU A 397 -21.12 -3.31 -9.30
N LYS A 398 -22.27 -3.96 -9.50
CA LYS A 398 -23.59 -3.48 -9.03
C LYS A 398 -23.71 -3.53 -7.50
N ALA A 399 -23.11 -4.53 -6.86
CA ALA A 399 -23.15 -4.71 -5.41
C ALA A 399 -22.19 -3.80 -4.65
N LEU A 400 -21.19 -3.23 -5.34
CA LEU A 400 -20.18 -2.39 -4.69
C LEU A 400 -20.75 -1.05 -4.22
N PRO A 401 -20.42 -0.63 -3.00
CA PRO A 401 -20.84 0.66 -2.46
C PRO A 401 -20.18 1.79 -3.27
N LYS A 402 -21.01 2.69 -3.79
CA LYS A 402 -20.60 3.78 -4.69
C LYS A 402 -20.17 5.04 -3.92
N GLU A 403 -20.44 5.07 -2.62
CA GLU A 403 -20.18 6.17 -1.71
C GLU A 403 -19.21 5.74 -0.60
N ARG A 404 -18.63 6.71 0.11
CA ARG A 404 -17.73 6.49 1.25
C ARG A 404 -16.44 5.71 0.95
N ALA A 405 -16.07 5.56 -0.32
CA ALA A 405 -14.75 5.08 -0.70
C ALA A 405 -13.81 6.29 -0.83
N TRP A 406 -12.87 6.45 0.09
CA TRP A 406 -11.94 7.58 0.07
C TRP A 406 -10.49 7.12 -0.06
N GLY A 407 -9.72 7.78 -0.91
CA GLY A 407 -8.26 7.70 -0.93
C GLY A 407 -7.66 7.22 -2.23
N TRP A 408 -6.34 7.13 -2.22
CA TRP A 408 -5.54 6.59 -3.31
C TRP A 408 -5.37 5.11 -3.12
N GLU A 409 -5.46 4.36 -4.21
CA GLU A 409 -5.38 2.91 -4.13
C GLU A 409 -4.48 2.38 -5.29
N LEU A 410 -3.29 1.87 -4.94
CA LEU A 410 -2.25 1.37 -5.87
C LEU A 410 -1.95 -0.12 -5.61
N GLY A 411 -1.79 -0.94 -6.65
CA GLY A 411 -1.79 -2.39 -6.44
C GLY A 411 -1.43 -3.21 -7.66
N THR A 412 -1.24 -4.50 -7.40
CA THR A 412 -0.92 -5.51 -8.39
C THR A 412 -2.07 -6.47 -8.59
N ILE A 413 -2.24 -6.93 -9.82
CA ILE A 413 -3.20 -7.96 -10.22
C ILE A 413 -2.44 -9.11 -10.91
N PRO A 414 -3.02 -10.31 -11.01
CA PRO A 414 -2.39 -11.41 -11.73
C PRO A 414 -2.07 -11.01 -13.18
N SER A 415 -0.87 -11.36 -13.63
CA SER A 415 -0.45 -11.19 -15.02
C SER A 415 -1.25 -12.09 -15.95
N THR A 416 -1.70 -11.54 -17.06
CA THR A 416 -2.38 -12.33 -18.11
C THR A 416 -1.44 -13.22 -18.90
N VAL A 417 -0.14 -12.92 -18.92
CA VAL A 417 0.88 -13.75 -19.57
C VAL A 417 1.10 -15.06 -18.81
N ASP A 418 0.95 -15.04 -17.49
CA ASP A 418 1.13 -16.22 -16.63
C ASP A 418 -0.16 -17.08 -16.54
N SER A 419 -1.24 -16.64 -17.19
CA SER A 419 -2.51 -17.38 -17.29
C SER A 419 -2.42 -18.40 -18.44
N ILE A 420 -2.32 -19.69 -18.10
CA ILE A 420 -2.31 -20.83 -19.06
C ILE A 420 -3.54 -20.73 -20.00
N PRO A 421 -3.41 -21.05 -21.32
CA PRO A 421 -4.45 -20.81 -22.32
C PRO A 421 -5.70 -21.62 -22.03
N GLY A 422 -6.80 -20.92 -21.77
CA GLY A 422 -8.10 -21.53 -21.48
C GLY A 422 -9.17 -20.52 -21.06
N GLY A 423 -8.77 -19.33 -20.62
CA GLY A 423 -9.69 -18.22 -20.35
C GLY A 423 -8.92 -16.93 -20.11
N SER A 424 -8.68 -16.16 -21.16
CA SER A 424 -8.23 -14.78 -20.99
C SER A 424 -9.37 -13.98 -20.34
N TRP A 425 -9.25 -13.68 -19.05
CA TRP A 425 -10.18 -12.81 -18.32
C TRP A 425 -10.26 -11.40 -18.96
N GLN A 426 -9.24 -11.00 -19.72
CA GLN A 426 -9.23 -9.75 -20.49
C GLN A 426 -10.24 -9.73 -21.65
N HIS A 427 -10.80 -10.87 -22.07
CA HIS A 427 -11.64 -10.94 -23.28
C HIS A 427 -13.07 -11.46 -23.07
N VAL A 428 -13.49 -11.74 -21.83
CA VAL A 428 -14.89 -12.13 -21.56
C VAL A 428 -15.68 -10.89 -21.13
N GLY A 429 -15.75 -9.91 -22.02
CA GLY A 429 -16.67 -8.78 -21.91
C GLY A 429 -17.79 -8.97 -22.92
N THR A 430 -18.91 -9.56 -22.50
CA THR A 430 -20.17 -9.35 -23.23
C THR A 430 -20.46 -7.85 -23.21
N GLU A 431 -20.78 -7.25 -24.36
CA GLU A 431 -21.21 -5.85 -24.43
C GLU A 431 -22.31 -5.60 -23.39
N SER A 432 -22.00 -4.79 -22.38
CA SER A 432 -22.91 -4.45 -21.29
C SER A 432 -22.97 -2.94 -21.19
N ASP A 433 -24.14 -2.36 -21.47
CA ASP A 433 -24.41 -0.92 -21.41
C ASP A 433 -24.42 -0.33 -19.99
N TYR A 434 -24.00 -1.10 -18.99
CA TYR A 434 -24.02 -0.67 -17.59
C TYR A 434 -22.77 0.14 -17.22
N LEU A 435 -22.99 1.42 -16.93
CA LEU A 435 -21.99 2.32 -16.37
C LEU A 435 -22.21 2.50 -14.85
N THR A 436 -21.14 2.46 -14.07
CA THR A 436 -21.16 2.89 -12.67
C THR A 436 -20.10 3.96 -12.43
N VAL A 437 -20.34 4.84 -11.46
CA VAL A 437 -19.41 5.90 -11.08
C VAL A 437 -19.08 5.75 -9.61
N PHE A 438 -17.78 5.63 -9.30
CA PHE A 438 -17.26 5.67 -7.94
C PHE A 438 -16.71 7.07 -7.67
N ARG A 439 -17.10 7.65 -6.54
CA ARG A 439 -16.61 8.97 -6.12
C ARG A 439 -15.60 8.81 -4.99
N HIS A 440 -14.66 9.75 -4.90
CA HIS A 440 -13.66 9.88 -3.84
C HIS A 440 -12.59 8.76 -3.80
N SER A 441 -12.59 7.85 -4.77
CA SER A 441 -11.53 6.86 -4.97
C SER A 441 -10.77 7.15 -6.26
N PHE A 442 -9.44 7.03 -6.22
CA PHE A 442 -8.60 7.15 -7.40
C PHE A 442 -7.39 6.22 -7.28
N GLY A 443 -6.93 5.67 -8.39
CA GLY A 443 -5.70 4.90 -8.41
C GLY A 443 -5.60 3.96 -9.58
N ALA A 444 -4.59 3.09 -9.54
CA ALA A 444 -4.23 2.20 -10.63
C ALA A 444 -3.96 0.79 -10.10
N LEU A 445 -4.25 -0.19 -10.93
CA LEU A 445 -3.84 -1.58 -10.77
C LEU A 445 -2.96 -1.95 -11.96
N ALA A 446 -1.89 -2.69 -11.69
CA ALA A 446 -0.94 -3.13 -12.70
C ALA A 446 -0.76 -4.65 -12.69
N GLU A 447 -0.58 -5.25 -13.86
CA GLU A 447 -0.17 -6.65 -14.00
C GLU A 447 1.32 -6.83 -13.67
N GLY A 448 2.12 -5.79 -13.92
CA GLY A 448 3.52 -5.72 -13.49
C GLY A 448 3.67 -5.42 -12.00
N GLY A 449 4.79 -5.84 -11.41
CA GLY A 449 5.14 -5.53 -10.02
C GLY A 449 5.30 -4.03 -9.77
N MET A 450 4.82 -3.55 -8.62
CA MET A 450 5.05 -2.18 -8.17
C MET A 450 6.41 -2.06 -7.48
N THR A 451 7.10 -0.95 -7.65
CA THR A 451 8.36 -0.70 -6.93
C THR A 451 8.14 0.31 -5.81
N LEU A 452 8.52 -0.05 -4.58
CA LEU A 452 8.59 0.84 -3.43
C LEU A 452 10.04 1.28 -3.24
N THR A 453 10.29 2.59 -3.29
CA THR A 453 11.55 3.20 -2.86
C THR A 453 11.29 4.11 -1.67
N ARG A 454 11.87 3.80 -0.52
CA ARG A 454 11.78 4.62 0.70
C ARG A 454 13.04 5.46 0.87
N ARG A 455 12.87 6.78 0.94
CA ARG A 455 13.93 7.73 1.26
C ARG A 455 13.70 8.35 2.64
N LEU A 456 14.77 8.47 3.42
CA LEU A 456 14.78 9.21 4.68
C LEU A 456 15.47 10.55 4.46
N HIS A 457 14.85 11.64 4.89
CA HIS A 457 15.41 12.98 4.76
C HIS A 457 16.05 13.40 6.07
N ALA A 458 17.36 13.65 6.05
CA ALA A 458 18.08 14.26 7.16
C ALA A 458 17.79 15.77 7.25
N ALA A 459 18.06 16.39 8.40
CA ALA A 459 17.83 17.82 8.64
C ALA A 459 18.61 18.76 7.67
N ALA A 460 19.64 18.25 6.99
CA ALA A 460 20.50 18.99 6.07
C ALA A 460 20.17 18.76 4.58
N ASP A 461 18.93 18.40 4.26
CA ASP A 461 18.42 18.17 2.88
C ASP A 461 19.07 17.00 2.12
N VAL A 462 19.96 16.24 2.75
CA VAL A 462 20.48 14.98 2.22
C VAL A 462 19.43 13.89 2.45
N SER A 463 18.85 13.38 1.36
CA SER A 463 18.02 12.18 1.40
C SER A 463 18.89 10.92 1.23
N THR A 464 18.69 9.93 2.09
CA THR A 464 19.32 8.61 1.94
C THR A 464 18.24 7.60 1.58
N THR A 465 18.45 6.87 0.49
CA THR A 465 17.60 5.73 0.14
C THR A 465 17.77 4.62 1.19
N LEU A 466 16.72 4.33 1.95
CA LEU A 466 16.71 3.31 3.00
C LEU A 466 16.61 1.91 2.38
N ALA A 467 15.65 1.73 1.47
CA ALA A 467 15.42 0.47 0.78
C ALA A 467 14.60 0.68 -0.50
N THR A 468 14.89 -0.16 -1.50
CA THR A 468 14.02 -0.37 -2.66
C THR A 468 13.58 -1.83 -2.69
N SER A 469 12.28 -2.06 -2.90
CA SER A 469 11.68 -3.40 -2.98
C SER A 469 10.66 -3.45 -4.10
N MET A 470 10.62 -4.56 -4.83
CA MET A 470 9.51 -4.85 -5.73
C MET A 470 8.41 -5.59 -4.98
N VAL A 471 7.16 -5.22 -5.22
CA VAL A 471 5.96 -5.90 -4.73
C VAL A 471 5.23 -6.41 -5.96
N ASP A 472 5.50 -7.66 -6.33
CA ASP A 472 4.94 -8.36 -7.48
C ASP A 472 3.96 -9.48 -7.08
N VAL A 473 3.64 -9.59 -5.79
CA VAL A 473 2.65 -10.55 -5.29
C VAL A 473 1.26 -10.12 -5.78
N PRO A 474 0.52 -10.97 -6.52
CA PRO A 474 -0.82 -10.63 -7.01
C PRO A 474 -1.77 -10.22 -5.89
N TYR A 475 -2.68 -9.28 -6.18
CA TYR A 475 -3.64 -8.69 -5.22
C TYR A 475 -3.00 -7.91 -4.07
N SER A 476 -1.72 -7.50 -4.20
CA SER A 476 -1.15 -6.57 -3.24
C SER A 476 -1.81 -5.20 -3.38
N ARG A 477 -2.09 -4.57 -2.24
CA ARG A 477 -2.77 -3.28 -2.22
C ARG A 477 -2.16 -2.30 -1.24
N LEU A 478 -1.70 -1.18 -1.78
CA LEU A 478 -1.50 0.06 -1.05
C LEU A 478 -2.79 0.87 -1.08
N TRP A 479 -3.22 1.31 0.08
CA TRP A 479 -4.21 2.35 0.23
C TRP A 479 -3.60 3.51 1.03
N THR A 480 -3.83 4.74 0.61
CA THR A 480 -3.40 5.91 1.37
C THR A 480 -4.45 7.02 1.32
N THR A 481 -4.58 7.74 2.42
CA THR A 481 -5.40 8.94 2.50
C THR A 481 -4.67 10.02 3.29
N ALA A 482 -4.92 11.27 2.92
CA ALA A 482 -4.62 12.40 3.79
C ALA A 482 -5.82 12.60 4.71
N LEU A 483 -5.61 12.46 6.02
CA LEU A 483 -6.61 12.86 7.00
C LEU A 483 -6.71 14.39 6.95
N GLU A 484 -7.91 14.91 6.74
CA GLU A 484 -8.23 16.25 7.18
C GLU A 484 -8.53 16.13 8.67
N ASP A 485 -7.83 16.88 9.53
CA ASP A 485 -8.44 17.36 10.78
C ASP A 485 -9.48 18.42 10.39
N ALA A 486 -10.52 18.01 9.66
CA ALA A 486 -11.73 18.78 9.47
C ALA A 486 -12.79 18.11 10.32
N ALA A 487 -13.45 18.91 11.15
CA ALA A 487 -14.68 18.54 11.81
C ALA A 487 -15.51 17.64 10.89
N LEU A 488 -15.91 16.49 11.44
CA LEU A 488 -16.92 15.61 10.86
C LEU A 488 -17.99 16.50 10.20
N PRO A 489 -18.44 16.22 8.97
CA PRO A 489 -19.54 16.97 8.39
C PRO A 489 -20.73 16.90 9.35
N GLU A 490 -21.00 18.01 10.05
CA GLU A 490 -22.26 18.26 10.73
C GLU A 490 -23.35 18.32 9.66
N VAL A 491 -23.82 17.17 9.22
CA VAL A 491 -25.16 17.01 8.68
C VAL A 491 -25.61 15.64 9.12
N LEU A 492 -26.19 15.59 10.32
CA LEU A 492 -27.41 14.86 10.70
C LEU A 492 -27.65 15.00 12.23
N THR A 493 -27.51 16.22 12.75
CA THR A 493 -28.04 16.62 14.07
C THR A 493 -28.97 17.82 13.87
N THR A 494 -29.98 17.67 13.00
CA THR A 494 -31.13 18.58 12.94
C THR A 494 -32.46 17.83 12.83
N GLU A 495 -32.52 16.60 13.35
CA GLU A 495 -33.80 15.88 13.59
C GLU A 495 -33.83 15.13 14.94
N PHE A 496 -32.93 15.44 15.87
CA PHE A 496 -32.97 14.88 17.25
C PHE A 496 -33.02 15.95 18.35
N GLU A 497 -33.08 17.24 18.01
CA GLU A 497 -33.24 18.34 18.99
C GLU A 497 -34.70 18.81 19.17
N GLU A 498 -35.67 18.23 18.44
CA GLU A 498 -37.10 18.49 18.73
C GLU A 498 -37.72 17.46 19.70
N ASP A 499 -37.05 16.35 20.01
CA ASP A 499 -37.58 15.33 20.95
C ASP A 499 -36.93 15.35 22.34
N GLN A 500 -35.86 16.12 22.59
CA GLN A 500 -35.30 16.31 23.94
C GLN A 500 -35.89 17.50 24.71
N ALA A 501 -36.49 18.48 24.03
CA ALA A 501 -37.24 19.55 24.69
C ALA A 501 -38.62 19.09 25.25
N ALA A 502 -39.06 17.88 24.90
CA ALA A 502 -40.30 17.28 25.38
C ALA A 502 -40.14 16.37 26.61
N GLN A 503 -38.91 16.07 27.06
CA GLN A 503 -38.64 15.20 28.22
C GLN A 503 -38.09 15.90 29.47
N GLU A 504 -37.71 17.19 29.40
CA GLU A 504 -37.30 17.97 30.59
C GLU A 504 -38.44 18.75 31.27
N ASN A 505 -39.68 18.66 30.77
CA ASN A 505 -40.87 19.29 31.38
C ASN A 505 -41.71 18.35 32.26
N PHE A 506 -41.15 17.24 32.76
CA PHE A 506 -41.89 16.29 33.61
C PHE A 506 -41.32 16.08 35.03
N PHE A 507 -40.35 16.88 35.45
CA PHE A 507 -39.80 16.80 36.82
C PHE A 507 -39.54 18.18 37.44
N THR A 508 -40.55 19.05 37.45
CA THR A 508 -40.64 20.16 38.40
C THR A 508 -42.11 20.46 38.67
N ASP A 509 -42.71 19.80 39.67
CA ASP A 509 -43.77 20.34 40.54
C ASP A 509 -44.41 19.23 41.38
N THR A 510 -43.88 19.03 42.59
CA THR A 510 -44.52 18.48 43.81
C THR A 510 -43.37 18.21 44.80
N GLU A 511 -43.26 18.71 46.02
CA GLU A 511 -44.16 19.40 46.94
C GLU A 511 -43.28 20.26 47.86
N ASP A 512 -43.76 21.45 48.23
CA ASP A 512 -43.29 22.17 49.40
C ASP A 512 -44.51 22.53 50.25
N LYS A 513 -44.62 21.93 51.44
CA LYS A 513 -45.51 22.34 52.54
C LYS A 513 -45.19 21.55 53.81
N GLN A 514 -44.47 22.17 54.76
CA GLN A 514 -44.98 22.55 56.08
C GLN A 514 -43.87 22.94 57.09
N ALA A 515 -43.84 24.25 57.38
CA ALA A 515 -43.74 24.91 58.69
C ALA A 515 -43.07 24.26 59.93
N SER A 516 -41.96 24.91 60.34
CA SER A 516 -41.71 25.55 61.67
C SER A 516 -41.29 24.67 62.88
N PRO A 517 -40.82 25.27 64.02
CA PRO A 517 -39.47 25.83 64.18
C PRO A 517 -38.81 25.49 65.54
N GLY A 518 -37.56 25.92 65.76
CA GLY A 518 -37.01 26.07 67.12
C GLY A 518 -35.49 26.14 67.22
N ASN A 519 -34.97 27.38 67.38
CA ASN A 519 -33.99 27.85 68.39
C ASN A 519 -32.93 26.85 68.90
N SER A 520 -31.66 27.17 69.14
CA SER A 520 -30.93 28.44 69.28
C SER A 520 -29.56 28.09 69.87
N THR A 521 -28.46 28.63 69.33
CA THR A 521 -27.23 29.14 70.02
C THR A 521 -26.45 28.19 70.99
N VAL A 522 -25.11 28.19 71.14
CA VAL A 522 -24.10 29.27 71.11
C VAL A 522 -22.70 28.68 71.44
N ILE A 523 -21.65 29.27 70.84
CA ILE A 523 -20.27 29.57 71.36
C ILE A 523 -19.24 28.41 71.47
N MET A 524 -18.17 28.46 70.67
CA MET A 524 -16.78 29.00 70.88
C MET A 524 -15.99 28.20 71.94
N GLU A 525 -14.69 27.94 71.85
CA GLU A 525 -13.54 28.65 71.25
C GLU A 525 -12.31 27.71 71.38
N ASP A 526 -11.30 27.87 70.52
CA ASP A 526 -9.83 27.81 70.75
C ASP A 526 -9.18 26.69 71.61
N GLU A 527 -7.93 26.23 71.47
CA GLU A 527 -6.71 26.75 70.85
C GLU A 527 -5.67 25.59 70.78
N GLN A 528 -4.82 25.63 69.74
CA GLN A 528 -3.36 25.39 69.73
C GLN A 528 -2.64 24.10 70.25
N ALA A 529 -1.72 23.69 69.36
CA ALA A 529 -0.30 23.32 69.57
C ALA A 529 0.13 21.89 69.97
N GLN A 530 0.70 21.17 68.97
CA GLN A 530 2.09 20.64 68.87
C GLN A 530 2.76 19.86 70.05
N PRO A 531 3.85 19.07 69.82
CA PRO A 531 3.98 17.83 69.05
C PRO A 531 4.84 16.77 69.83
N GLU A 532 5.46 15.81 69.12
CA GLU A 532 6.45 14.80 69.60
C GLU A 532 5.82 13.59 70.36
N ASN A 533 6.27 12.34 70.22
CA ASN A 533 7.64 11.87 70.15
C ASN A 533 7.73 10.41 69.64
N VAL A 534 8.96 10.03 69.34
CA VAL A 534 9.56 8.79 68.81
C VAL A 534 9.51 7.61 69.80
N GLY A 535 9.60 6.37 69.28
CA GLY A 535 10.03 5.17 70.04
C GLY A 535 9.31 3.90 69.57
N GLU A 536 9.81 3.14 68.59
CA GLU A 536 10.91 2.16 68.66
C GLU A 536 10.56 0.81 69.36
N HIS A 537 10.94 -0.27 68.68
CA HIS A 537 11.21 -1.64 69.16
C HIS A 537 10.12 -2.73 69.25
N ALA A 538 10.22 -3.64 68.26
CA ALA A 538 10.75 -5.01 68.38
C ALA A 538 9.86 -6.18 68.88
N LYS A 539 9.86 -7.21 68.01
CA LYS A 539 9.83 -8.67 68.26
C LYS A 539 8.59 -9.27 68.95
N ARG A 540 7.84 -10.04 68.18
CA ARG A 540 8.00 -11.51 68.13
C ARG A 540 7.46 -12.09 66.83
#